data_AF-A0ABD5DXM6-F1
#
_entry.id   AF-A0ABD5DXM6-F1
#
_cell.length_a   1.000
_cell.length_b   1.000
_cell.length_c   1.000
_cell.angle_alpha   90.00
_cell.angle_beta   90.00
_cell.angle_gamma   90.00
#
_symmetry.space_group_name_H-M   'P 1'
#
loop_
_entity.id
_entity.type
_entity.pdbx_description
1 polymer ?
#
loop_
_entity_poly.entity_id
_entity_poly.type
_entity_poly.pdbx_seq_one_letter_code
_entity_poly.pdbx_strand_id
1 'polypeptide(L)'
;PLVPPLEGLDSRKMPGLSLFNELVKSCLAQPGLTTGQLLEQYRGTKEAATLEKLSMWDDIADKDIAEQTFTDSLNHMFDSLLELRQEELIAR
;
A
#
# COMPACT_ATOMS: atom_id res chain seq x y z
N PRO A 1 3.66 11.53 8.59
CA PRO A 1 3.99 10.22 7.97
C PRO A 1 3.81 10.37 6.45
N LEU A 2 4.66 9.75 5.63
CA LEU A 2 4.53 9.79 4.16
C LEU A 2 3.20 9.19 3.68
N VAL A 3 2.65 8.25 4.46
CA VAL A 3 1.31 7.70 4.24
C VAL A 3 0.32 8.42 5.17
N PRO A 4 -0.74 9.06 4.63
CA PRO A 4 -1.80 9.63 5.45
C PRO A 4 -2.68 8.52 6.07
N PRO A 5 -3.47 8.84 7.11
CA PRO A 5 -4.41 7.90 7.73
C PRO A 5 -5.30 7.21 6.68
N LEU A 6 -5.33 5.88 6.69
CA LEU A 6 -6.16 5.07 5.78
C LEU A 6 -7.50 4.69 6.44
N GLU A 7 -7.73 5.16 7.67
CA GLU A 7 -8.97 4.98 8.42
C GLU A 7 -10.16 5.63 7.67
N GLY A 8 -11.23 4.86 7.47
CA GLY A 8 -12.44 5.32 6.78
C GLY A 8 -12.48 4.96 5.29
N LEU A 9 -11.39 4.43 4.72
CA LEU A 9 -11.40 3.85 3.39
C LEU A 9 -12.06 2.46 3.42
N ASP A 10 -12.95 2.19 2.47
CA ASP A 10 -13.60 0.88 2.37
C ASP A 10 -12.72 -0.08 1.58
N SER A 11 -12.04 -0.99 2.27
CA SER A 11 -11.13 -1.96 1.66
C SER A 11 -11.79 -2.89 0.66
N ARG A 12 -13.14 -3.03 0.66
CA ARG A 12 -13.87 -3.83 -0.33
C ARG A 12 -13.92 -3.19 -1.70
N LYS A 13 -13.64 -1.89 -1.77
CA LYS A 13 -13.74 -1.09 -2.99
C LYS A 13 -12.47 -1.05 -3.81
N MET A 14 -11.34 -1.35 -3.18
CA MET A 14 -10.04 -1.32 -3.81
C MET A 14 -9.25 -2.57 -3.43
N PRO A 15 -9.12 -3.53 -4.37
CA PRO A 15 -8.28 -4.70 -4.17
C PRO A 15 -6.86 -4.30 -3.76
N GLY A 16 -6.30 -4.98 -2.76
CA GLY A 16 -4.96 -4.69 -2.24
C GLY A 16 -4.90 -3.62 -1.15
N LEU A 17 -5.93 -2.80 -0.95
CA LEU A 17 -5.90 -1.72 0.05
C LEU A 17 -5.78 -2.24 1.49
N SER A 18 -6.41 -3.38 1.80
CA SER A 18 -6.27 -4.02 3.13
C SER A 18 -4.82 -4.45 3.39
N LEU A 19 -4.21 -5.12 2.41
CA LEU A 19 -2.82 -5.59 2.51
C LEU A 19 -1.86 -4.40 2.62
N PHE A 20 -2.07 -3.35 1.83
CA PHE A 20 -1.28 -2.13 1.93
C PHE A 20 -1.34 -1.50 3.33
N ASN A 21 -2.54 -1.38 3.90
CA ASN A 21 -2.72 -0.84 5.25
C ASN A 21 -2.03 -1.71 6.31
N GLU A 22 -2.11 -3.04 6.20
CA GLU A 22 -1.40 -3.97 7.08
C GLU A 22 0.12 -3.78 7.00
N LEU A 23 0.68 -3.69 5.80
CA LEU A 23 2.12 -3.45 5.61
C LEU A 23 2.57 -2.14 6.24
N VAL A 24 1.83 -1.05 6.01
CA VAL A 24 2.12 0.27 6.61
C VAL A 24 2.11 0.18 8.13
N LYS A 25 1.11 -0.49 8.72
CA LYS A 25 1.03 -0.69 10.18
C LYS A 25 2.21 -1.49 10.71
N SER A 26 2.62 -2.57 10.03
CA SER A 26 3.80 -3.36 10.43
C SER A 26 5.07 -2.52 10.42
N CYS A 27 5.29 -1.73 9.37
CA CYS A 27 6.46 -0.85 9.27
C CYS A 27 6.47 0.25 10.34
N LEU A 28 5.32 0.85 10.66
CA LEU A 28 5.21 1.87 11.70
C LEU A 28 5.37 1.30 13.11
N ALA A 29 4.89 0.07 13.35
CA ALA A 29 5.00 -0.61 14.64
C ALA A 29 6.43 -1.08 14.94
N GLN A 30 7.25 -1.31 13.92
CA GLN A 30 8.62 -1.82 14.04
C GLN A 30 9.62 -0.94 13.27
N PRO A 31 10.02 0.23 13.83
CA PRO A 31 11.04 1.06 13.20
C PRO A 31 12.35 0.30 12.97
N GLY A 32 12.92 0.40 11.77
CA GLY A 32 14.13 -0.33 11.37
C GLY A 32 13.88 -1.74 10.83
N LEU A 33 12.61 -2.14 10.65
CA LEU A 33 12.23 -3.38 9.99
C LEU A 33 12.82 -3.44 8.56
N THR A 34 13.52 -4.54 8.26
CA THR A 34 14.04 -4.80 6.92
C THR A 34 12.98 -5.46 6.03
N THR A 35 13.14 -5.36 4.71
CA THR A 35 12.25 -6.02 3.74
C THR A 35 12.10 -7.52 4.02
N GLY A 36 13.20 -8.23 4.29
CA GLY A 36 13.17 -9.66 4.60
C GLY A 36 12.38 -9.99 5.87
N GLN A 37 12.54 -9.19 6.93
CA GLN A 37 11.78 -9.37 8.17
C GLN A 37 10.30 -9.03 8.00
N LEU A 38 9.96 -8.07 7.16
CA LEU A 38 8.56 -7.79 6.80
C LEU A 38 7.95 -8.98 6.06
N LEU A 39 8.63 -9.51 5.04
CA LEU A 39 8.16 -10.68 4.29
C LEU A 39 7.98 -11.93 5.18
N GLU A 40 8.84 -12.10 6.17
CA GLU A 40 8.73 -13.21 7.13
C GLU A 40 7.39 -13.20 7.88
N GLN A 41 6.84 -12.03 8.19
CA GLN A 41 5.53 -11.90 8.86
C GLN A 41 4.38 -12.44 8.00
N TYR A 42 4.55 -12.48 6.68
CA TYR A 42 3.57 -12.96 5.72
C TYR A 42 3.85 -14.39 5.25
N ARG A 43 4.89 -15.07 5.77
CA ARG A 43 5.19 -16.45 5.40
C ARG A 43 3.99 -17.36 5.67
N GLY A 44 3.60 -18.15 4.68
CA GLY A 44 2.47 -19.08 4.78
C GLY A 44 1.09 -18.45 4.60
N THR A 45 1.01 -17.12 4.37
CA THR A 45 -0.22 -16.45 3.95
C THR A 45 -0.45 -16.60 2.44
N LYS A 46 -1.67 -16.30 1.97
CA LYS A 46 -1.98 -16.32 0.52
C LYS A 46 -1.29 -15.16 -0.23
N GLU A 47 -0.90 -14.12 0.50
CA GLU A 47 -0.22 -12.92 0.00
C GLU A 47 1.29 -13.14 -0.19
N ALA A 48 1.88 -14.13 0.47
CA ALA A 48 3.32 -14.38 0.48
C ALA A 48 3.95 -14.36 -0.92
N ALA A 49 3.39 -15.15 -1.85
CA ALA A 49 3.91 -15.27 -3.21
C ALA A 49 3.81 -13.96 -4.02
N THR A 50 2.83 -13.11 -3.72
CA THR A 50 2.68 -11.79 -4.35
C THR A 50 3.70 -10.81 -3.77
N LEU A 51 3.87 -10.79 -2.44
CA LEU A 51 4.83 -9.92 -1.77
C LEU A 51 6.28 -10.27 -2.13
N GLU A 52 6.60 -11.57 -2.26
CA GLU A 52 7.90 -12.02 -2.76
C GLU A 52 8.18 -11.54 -4.19
N LYS A 53 7.18 -11.54 -5.07
CA LYS A 53 7.36 -11.03 -6.44
C LYS A 53 7.59 -9.52 -6.46
N LEU A 54 6.80 -8.77 -5.69
CA LEU A 54 6.89 -7.31 -5.63
C LEU A 54 8.18 -6.82 -4.96
N SER A 55 8.71 -7.56 -3.98
CA SER A 55 9.96 -7.18 -3.30
C SER A 55 11.22 -7.37 -4.16
N MET A 56 11.12 -8.14 -5.24
CA MET A 56 12.20 -8.38 -6.19
C MET A 56 12.27 -7.35 -7.32
N TRP A 57 11.29 -6.45 -7.42
CA TRP A 57 11.31 -5.37 -8.41
C TRP A 57 12.30 -4.27 -7.97
N ASP A 58 13.45 -4.23 -8.63
CA ASP A 58 14.58 -3.33 -8.33
C ASP A 58 14.66 -2.13 -9.31
N ASP A 59 13.59 -1.86 -10.06
CA ASP A 59 13.58 -0.81 -11.11
C ASP A 59 13.72 0.61 -10.53
N ILE A 60 13.57 0.79 -9.21
CA ILE A 60 13.69 2.08 -8.54
C ILE A 60 14.79 2.03 -7.47
N ALA A 61 16.05 1.91 -7.92
CA ALA A 61 17.22 1.94 -7.04
C ALA A 61 17.51 3.33 -6.45
N ASP A 62 17.04 4.39 -7.13
CA ASP A 62 17.16 5.76 -6.66
C ASP A 62 16.06 6.08 -5.62
N LYS A 63 16.47 6.43 -4.41
CA LYS A 63 15.56 6.67 -3.29
C LYS A 63 14.67 7.89 -3.50
N ASP A 64 15.17 8.93 -4.18
CA ASP A 64 14.40 10.15 -4.42
C ASP A 64 13.32 9.86 -5.47
N ILE A 65 13.66 9.08 -6.50
CA ILE A 65 12.69 8.59 -7.49
C ILE A 65 11.67 7.65 -6.83
N ALA A 66 12.10 6.79 -5.92
CA ALA A 66 11.21 5.89 -5.18
C ALA A 66 10.20 6.67 -4.32
N GLU A 67 10.66 7.68 -3.58
CA GLU A 67 9.79 8.51 -2.75
C GLU A 67 8.78 9.30 -3.60
N GLN A 68 9.22 9.89 -4.71
CA GLN A 68 8.34 10.62 -5.62
C GLN A 68 7.30 9.68 -6.26
N THR A 69 7.73 8.54 -6.79
CA THR A 69 6.84 7.55 -7.41
C THR A 69 5.83 7.00 -6.41
N PHE A 70 6.26 6.75 -5.17
CA PHE A 70 5.38 6.30 -4.10
C PHE A 70 4.34 7.35 -3.75
N THR A 71 4.74 8.61 -3.64
CA THR A 71 3.84 9.73 -3.33
C THR A 71 2.82 9.95 -4.45
N ASP A 72 3.25 9.92 -5.71
CA ASP A 72 2.37 10.06 -6.87
C ASP A 72 1.36 8.91 -6.94
N SER A 73 1.82 7.67 -6.72
CA SER A 73 0.95 6.50 -6.67
C SER A 73 -0.06 6.56 -5.53
N LEU A 74 0.34 7.08 -4.37
CA LEU A 74 -0.56 7.33 -3.24
C LEU A 74 -1.63 8.36 -3.60
N ASN A 75 -1.26 9.48 -4.22
CA ASN A 75 -2.22 10.50 -4.64
C ASN A 75 -3.23 9.91 -5.64
N HIS A 76 -2.76 9.17 -6.64
CA HIS A 76 -3.63 8.48 -7.58
C HIS A 76 -4.59 7.50 -6.89
N MET A 77 -4.12 6.75 -5.89
CA MET A 77 -4.96 5.86 -5.09
C MET A 77 -6.09 6.64 -4.40
N PHE A 78 -5.79 7.79 -3.80
CA PHE A 78 -6.81 8.63 -3.16
C PHE A 78 -7.78 9.24 -4.17
N ASP A 79 -7.30 9.70 -5.31
CA ASP A 79 -8.15 10.24 -6.39
C ASP A 79 -9.14 9.18 -6.89
N SER A 80 -8.69 7.93 -7.12
CA SER A 80 -9.58 6.82 -7.50
C SER A 80 -10.64 6.51 -6.44
N LEU A 81 -10.29 6.67 -5.15
CA LEU A 81 -11.25 6.48 -4.06
C LEU A 81 -12.28 7.61 -4.00
N LEU A 82 -11.87 8.84 -4.25
CA LEU A 82 -12.78 10.00 -4.33
C LEU A 82 -13.73 9.87 -5.52
N GLU A 83 -13.22 9.46 -6.67
CA GLU A 83 -14.01 9.20 -7.88
C GLU A 83 -15.08 8.12 -7.63
N LEU A 84 -14.69 6.99 -7.03
CA LEU A 84 -15.65 5.94 -6.70
C LEU A 84 -16.73 6.42 -5.71
N ARG A 85 -16.36 7.28 -4.75
CA ARG A 85 -17.35 7.90 -3.84
C ARG A 85 -18.26 8.86 -4.56
N GLN A 86 -17.75 9.62 -5.53
CA GLN A 86 -18.56 10.49 -6.36
C GLN A 86 -19.58 9.68 -7.18
N GLU A 87 -19.15 8.60 -7.83
CA GLU A 87 -20.04 7.72 -8.61
C GLU A 87 -21.17 7.15 -7.75
N GLU A 88 -20.86 6.71 -6.52
CA GLU A 88 -21.87 6.22 -5.58
C GLU A 88 -22.89 7.28 -5.17
N LEU A 89 -22.44 8.53 -5.03
CA LEU A 89 -23.32 9.65 -4.68
C LEU A 89 -24.18 10.08 -5.88
N ILE A 90 -23.68 9.93 -7.11
CA ILE A 90 -24.44 10.20 -8.33
C ILE A 90 -25.49 9.10 -8.59
N ALA A 91 -25.16 7.85 -8.30
CA ALA A 91 -26.05 6.70 -8.50
C ALA A 91 -27.18 6.58 -7.45
N ARG A 92 -27.15 7.41 -6.41
CA ARG A 92 -28.17 7.52 -5.36
C ARG A 92 -29.27 8.51 -5.75
#